data_AF-A0A6B2TPQ8-F1
#
_entry.id   AF-A0A6B2TPQ8-F1
#
_cell.length_a   1.000
_cell.length_b   1.000
_cell.length_c   1.000
_cell.angle_alpha   90.00
_cell.angle_beta   90.00
_cell.angle_gamma   90.00
#
_symmetry.space_group_name_H-M   'P 1'
#
loop_
_entity.id
_entity.type
_entity.pdbx_description
1 polymer ?
#
loop_
_entity_poly.entity_id
_entity_poly.type
_entity_poly.pdbx_seq_one_letter_code
_entity_poly.pdbx_strand_id
1 'polypeptide(L)'
;MGSAGPSRRTLLTAGAASAVVPWAAGGAAWGATVSAAAEAPDPYETLLARAAEQLTGGDFDAADPDFAAALKTLDTQASGWWRQLDRSAGRTALWADLSPAKDPGNFGQSYTRLRTLATAWATPGTSLSGSAETLGTLLDALRFLHATGYHPGRPQSGNWWFWEIGAPRALMDTCVLLRAHVPAADLAAYTATVARFCPDPDRRTNTPSLSETGANRADKAVIVALRGLLARDGATVALARDGLSDIRDKGKNSLFQYVTSGDGFYEDGSFVQHGSVAYTGTYGSVLLGSTGQLIALLADSPWAVTDPATSVLYDAVDRTFAPVVFDGLMMDAVRGRAISREKARDHNDGAATLSHILQLASGAPADHARRWRAMAKGWIRRNENTPYLGLVGIPALARAKAVLDDPSVPAGDRLTGHFVFADMDRVVHRRPGWALALSLSSRRIAAYEAGNGENLHGWYTGDGMTYLYDGDDLGRFGDGFWATVDPYRLPGTTVDTRARADIGSGAGTGTYRPTNAVAGGAVLDARHG
;
A
#
# COMPACT_ATOMS: atom_id res chain seq x y z
N MET A 1 30.39 -5.28 66.40
CA MET A 1 30.40 -6.75 66.56
C MET A 1 30.31 -7.31 65.14
N GLY A 2 31.39 -7.63 64.44
CA GLY A 2 32.40 -8.67 64.69
C GLY A 2 32.30 -9.64 63.49
N SER A 3 33.19 -9.56 62.50
CA SER A 3 34.26 -10.55 62.19
C SER A 3 33.73 -11.89 61.65
N ALA A 4 34.25 -12.57 60.62
CA ALA A 4 35.42 -12.47 59.74
C ALA A 4 35.24 -13.48 58.57
N GLY A 5 36.06 -13.37 57.51
CA GLY A 5 36.15 -14.32 56.37
C GLY A 5 36.79 -15.68 56.72
N PRO A 6 37.28 -16.49 55.73
CA PRO A 6 38.28 -16.06 54.75
C PRO A 6 38.16 -16.62 53.32
N SER A 7 39.03 -16.07 52.47
CA SER A 7 39.37 -16.45 51.09
C SER A 7 40.39 -17.61 51.01
N ARG A 8 40.60 -18.16 49.79
CA ARG A 8 41.85 -18.83 49.38
C ARG A 8 42.27 -18.37 47.97
N ARG A 9 43.39 -17.63 47.90
CA ARG A 9 44.39 -17.62 46.80
C ARG A 9 45.23 -18.92 46.93
N THR A 10 46.00 -19.41 45.95
CA THR A 10 47.25 -18.84 45.41
C THR A 10 47.86 -19.83 44.40
N LEU A 11 48.48 -19.36 43.31
CA LEU A 11 49.88 -19.69 42.96
C LEU A 11 50.43 -18.82 41.81
N LEU A 12 51.52 -18.14 42.14
CA LEU A 12 52.49 -17.42 41.30
C LEU A 12 53.68 -18.34 41.02
N THR A 13 54.40 -18.12 39.90
CA THR A 13 55.88 -18.01 39.76
C THR A 13 56.21 -17.97 38.25
N ALA A 14 56.72 -16.87 37.68
CA ALA A 14 58.08 -16.32 37.74
C ALA A 14 59.11 -17.08 36.89
N GLY A 15 59.76 -16.36 35.96
CA GLY A 15 60.90 -16.83 35.17
C GLY A 15 61.39 -15.76 34.19
N ALA A 16 62.24 -14.85 34.67
CA ALA A 16 63.04 -13.96 33.85
C ALA A 16 64.47 -14.49 33.75
N ALA A 17 65.04 -14.53 32.54
CA ALA A 17 66.48 -14.56 32.32
C ALA A 17 66.80 -13.88 30.98
N SER A 18 67.60 -12.82 31.06
CA SER A 18 68.18 -12.09 29.93
C SER A 18 69.50 -12.75 29.53
N ALA A 19 69.82 -12.83 28.23
CA ALA A 19 71.01 -12.19 27.63
C ALA A 19 71.30 -12.70 26.20
N VAL A 20 71.95 -11.80 25.46
CA VAL A 20 72.79 -11.97 24.26
C VAL A 20 72.11 -11.78 22.89
N VAL A 21 72.46 -10.63 22.30
CA VAL A 21 72.39 -10.30 20.87
C VAL A 21 73.61 -10.91 20.17
N PRO A 22 73.46 -11.41 18.93
CA PRO A 22 74.25 -10.85 17.84
C PRO A 22 73.41 -10.53 16.60
N TRP A 23 73.85 -9.49 15.88
CA TRP A 23 73.40 -9.07 14.57
C TRP A 23 73.40 -10.19 13.52
N ALA A 24 72.36 -10.23 12.69
CA ALA A 24 72.46 -10.62 11.28
C ALA A 24 71.37 -9.91 10.48
N ALA A 25 71.79 -9.27 9.39
CA ALA A 25 70.96 -8.53 8.45
C ALA A 25 70.03 -9.45 7.64
N GLY A 26 68.83 -8.96 7.33
CA GLY A 26 67.91 -9.63 6.40
C GLY A 26 66.63 -8.82 6.26
N GLY A 27 66.52 -8.05 5.17
CA GLY A 27 65.38 -7.19 4.90
C GLY A 27 64.08 -7.95 4.68
N ALA A 28 63.00 -7.43 5.24
CA ALA A 28 61.64 -7.63 4.75
C ALA A 28 60.85 -6.37 5.07
N ALA A 29 60.51 -5.61 4.03
CA ALA A 29 59.63 -4.46 4.14
C ALA A 29 58.25 -4.94 4.64
N TRP A 30 57.91 -4.60 5.87
CA TRP A 30 56.53 -4.71 6.35
C TRP A 30 55.74 -3.56 5.72
N GLY A 31 55.17 -3.83 4.55
CA GLY A 31 54.05 -3.05 4.06
C GLY A 31 52.90 -3.24 5.04
N ALA A 32 52.58 -2.20 5.80
CA ALA A 32 51.36 -2.15 6.57
C ALA A 32 50.18 -2.21 5.59
N THR A 33 49.60 -3.40 5.44
CA THR A 33 48.26 -3.53 4.87
C THR A 33 47.31 -2.92 5.89
N VAL A 34 46.96 -1.66 5.66
CA VAL A 34 45.77 -1.05 6.25
C VAL A 34 44.61 -1.90 5.74
N SER A 35 44.15 -2.85 6.54
CA SER A 35 42.85 -3.47 6.35
C SER A 35 41.84 -2.34 6.45
N ALA A 36 41.37 -1.85 5.31
CA ALA A 36 40.23 -0.96 5.26
C ALA A 36 39.11 -1.67 6.02
N ALA A 37 38.75 -1.14 7.19
CA ALA A 37 37.53 -1.55 7.85
C ALA A 37 36.42 -1.33 6.82
N ALA A 38 35.70 -2.39 6.44
CA ALA A 38 34.55 -2.26 5.56
C ALA A 38 33.63 -1.22 6.19
N GLU A 39 33.45 -0.09 5.48
CA GLU A 39 32.60 0.99 5.94
C GLU A 39 31.20 0.41 6.17
N ALA A 40 30.61 0.70 7.33
CA ALA A 40 29.26 0.20 7.63
C ALA A 40 28.32 0.64 6.48
N PRO A 41 27.46 -0.26 5.97
CA PRO A 41 26.62 0.06 4.82
C PRO A 41 25.80 1.33 5.11
N ASP A 42 25.79 2.26 4.14
CA ASP A 42 24.98 3.47 4.22
C ASP A 42 23.50 3.08 4.38
N PRO A 43 22.86 3.37 5.53
CA PRO A 43 21.49 2.97 5.76
C PRO A 43 20.54 3.62 4.75
N TYR A 44 20.83 4.82 4.26
CA TYR A 44 19.98 5.49 3.26
C TYR A 44 19.96 4.72 1.94
N GLU A 45 21.12 4.38 1.39
CA GLU A 45 21.19 3.63 0.13
C GLU A 45 20.66 2.20 0.26
N THR A 46 20.87 1.55 1.42
CA THR A 46 20.29 0.23 1.69
C THR A 46 18.77 0.27 1.62
N LEU A 47 18.14 1.27 2.24
CA LEU A 47 16.70 1.43 2.23
C LEU A 47 16.16 1.90 0.85
N LEU A 48 16.89 2.75 0.13
CA LEU A 48 16.52 3.17 -1.23
C LEU A 48 16.64 2.03 -2.25
N ALA A 49 17.62 1.13 -2.10
CA ALA A 49 17.71 -0.08 -2.89
C ALA A 49 16.50 -0.99 -2.64
N ARG A 50 16.14 -1.20 -1.37
CA ARG A 50 14.92 -1.95 -1.00
C ARG A 50 13.65 -1.29 -1.55
N ALA A 51 13.54 0.04 -1.51
CA ALA A 51 12.42 0.75 -2.12
C ALA A 51 12.34 0.52 -3.64
N ALA A 52 13.48 0.49 -4.33
CA ALA A 52 13.53 0.15 -5.75
C ALA A 52 13.09 -1.30 -6.01
N GLU A 53 13.53 -2.27 -5.21
CA GLU A 53 13.09 -3.66 -5.29
C GLU A 53 11.58 -3.82 -5.03
N GLN A 54 11.00 -3.04 -4.11
CA GLN A 54 9.55 -3.02 -3.89
C GLN A 54 8.77 -2.56 -5.14
N LEU A 55 9.40 -1.76 -6.01
CA LEU A 55 8.82 -1.25 -7.25
C LEU A 55 9.08 -2.16 -8.46
N THR A 56 10.25 -2.80 -8.55
CA THR A 56 10.66 -3.61 -9.72
C THR A 56 10.48 -5.12 -9.52
N GLY A 57 10.49 -5.59 -8.27
CA GLY A 57 10.35 -6.99 -7.90
C GLY A 57 11.67 -7.71 -7.62
N GLY A 58 12.80 -7.01 -7.65
CA GLY A 58 14.13 -7.60 -7.42
C GLY A 58 14.53 -8.56 -8.54
N ASP A 59 15.25 -9.62 -8.18
CA ASP A 59 15.67 -10.66 -9.11
C ASP A 59 14.52 -11.66 -9.38
N PHE A 60 14.26 -11.94 -10.66
CA PHE A 60 13.28 -12.92 -11.10
C PHE A 60 13.70 -13.56 -12.42
N ASP A 61 13.20 -14.77 -12.70
CA ASP A 61 13.46 -15.45 -13.96
C ASP A 61 12.56 -14.90 -15.08
N ALA A 62 13.14 -14.11 -15.99
CA ALA A 62 12.42 -13.55 -17.13
C ALA A 62 11.98 -14.61 -18.17
N ALA A 63 12.52 -15.82 -18.13
CA ALA A 63 12.11 -16.93 -19.00
C ALA A 63 10.89 -17.69 -18.45
N ASP A 64 10.54 -17.52 -17.18
CA ASP A 64 9.30 -18.05 -16.61
C ASP A 64 8.08 -17.42 -17.32
N PRO A 65 7.10 -18.21 -17.78
CA PRO A 65 5.97 -17.70 -18.56
C PRO A 65 5.15 -16.61 -17.86
N ASP A 66 4.98 -16.69 -16.53
CA ASP A 66 4.20 -15.70 -15.78
C ASP A 66 4.96 -14.37 -15.71
N PHE A 67 6.28 -14.43 -15.41
CA PHE A 67 7.12 -13.24 -15.39
C PHE A 67 7.29 -12.63 -16.78
N ALA A 68 7.43 -13.44 -17.83
CA ALA A 68 7.46 -12.97 -19.21
C ALA A 68 6.16 -12.23 -19.60
N ALA A 69 5.00 -12.74 -19.16
CA ALA A 69 3.71 -12.07 -19.37
C ALA A 69 3.60 -10.75 -18.59
N ALA A 70 4.04 -10.72 -17.33
CA ALA A 70 4.04 -9.51 -16.51
C ALA A 70 5.01 -8.44 -17.08
N LEU A 71 6.20 -8.84 -17.51
CA LEU A 71 7.16 -7.99 -18.22
C LEU A 71 6.56 -7.40 -19.49
N LYS A 72 5.93 -8.24 -20.33
CA LYS A 72 5.27 -7.79 -21.55
C LYS A 72 4.16 -6.79 -21.28
N THR A 73 3.39 -6.97 -20.20
CA THR A 73 2.34 -6.02 -19.77
C THR A 73 2.94 -4.69 -19.38
N LEU A 74 3.97 -4.67 -18.53
CA LEU A 74 4.70 -3.46 -18.16
C LEU A 74 5.27 -2.75 -19.39
N ASP A 75 5.95 -3.50 -20.27
CA ASP A 75 6.58 -2.96 -21.47
C ASP A 75 5.56 -2.39 -22.45
N THR A 76 4.44 -3.09 -22.68
CA THR A 76 3.37 -2.62 -23.57
C THR A 76 2.78 -1.30 -23.06
N GLN A 77 2.49 -1.22 -21.76
CA GLN A 77 1.95 0.00 -21.16
C GLN A 77 2.96 1.15 -21.22
N ALA A 78 4.20 0.91 -20.80
CA ALA A 78 5.25 1.92 -20.79
C ALA A 78 5.56 2.41 -22.21
N SER A 79 5.75 1.51 -23.17
CA SER A 79 5.99 1.85 -24.58
C SER A 79 4.82 2.61 -25.21
N GLY A 80 3.58 2.29 -24.80
CA GLY A 80 2.38 3.03 -25.20
C GLY A 80 2.45 4.49 -24.78
N TRP A 81 2.78 4.77 -23.51
CA TRP A 81 2.94 6.13 -23.00
C TRP A 81 4.18 6.83 -23.55
N TRP A 82 5.27 6.10 -23.75
CA TRP A 82 6.51 6.61 -24.33
C TRP A 82 6.31 7.16 -25.74
N ARG A 83 5.52 6.48 -26.59
CA ARG A 83 5.22 6.95 -27.95
C ARG A 83 4.33 8.19 -27.98
N GLN A 84 3.49 8.37 -26.98
CA GLN A 84 2.54 9.49 -26.91
C GLN A 84 3.10 10.71 -26.15
N LEU A 85 4.27 10.58 -25.52
CA LEU A 85 4.87 11.64 -24.73
C LEU A 85 5.29 12.82 -25.63
N ASP A 86 4.77 14.01 -25.36
CA ASP A 86 5.18 15.25 -26.03
C ASP A 86 6.57 15.69 -25.54
N ARG A 87 7.53 15.70 -26.48
CA ARG A 87 8.92 16.11 -26.27
C ARG A 87 9.21 17.52 -26.82
N SER A 88 8.20 18.23 -27.33
CA SER A 88 8.38 19.55 -27.92
C SER A 88 8.66 20.61 -26.86
N ALA A 89 9.47 21.62 -27.20
CA ALA A 89 9.84 22.69 -26.29
C ALA A 89 8.65 23.58 -25.86
N GLY A 90 7.58 23.64 -26.68
CA GLY A 90 6.39 24.46 -26.44
C GLY A 90 5.22 23.71 -25.80
N ARG A 91 5.44 22.47 -25.33
CA ARG A 91 4.39 21.62 -24.76
C ARG A 91 3.71 22.28 -23.56
N THR A 92 2.40 22.13 -23.46
CA THR A 92 1.58 22.57 -22.31
C THR A 92 1.13 21.41 -21.42
N ALA A 93 1.40 20.18 -21.86
CA ALA A 93 1.23 18.93 -21.14
C ALA A 93 2.22 17.88 -21.67
N LEU A 94 2.43 16.79 -20.91
CA LEU A 94 3.23 15.65 -21.37
C LEU A 94 2.44 14.69 -22.26
N TRP A 95 1.11 14.65 -22.10
CA TRP A 95 0.20 13.85 -22.90
C TRP A 95 -1.06 14.66 -23.19
N ALA A 96 -1.62 14.50 -24.40
CA ALA A 96 -2.75 15.30 -24.87
C ALA A 96 -4.01 15.15 -24.00
N ASP A 97 -4.25 13.95 -23.45
CA ASP A 97 -5.39 13.64 -22.59
C ASP A 97 -5.22 14.13 -21.14
N LEU A 98 -4.02 14.60 -20.77
CA LEU A 98 -3.69 15.16 -19.45
C LEU A 98 -3.34 16.65 -19.60
N SER A 99 -4.18 17.39 -20.32
CA SER A 99 -3.97 18.80 -20.66
C SER A 99 -5.08 19.71 -20.11
N PRO A 100 -4.74 20.91 -19.59
CA PRO A 100 -3.38 21.42 -19.39
C PRO A 100 -2.71 20.74 -18.18
N ALA A 101 -1.37 20.58 -18.20
CA ALA A 101 -0.64 19.93 -17.10
C ALA A 101 -0.74 20.69 -15.77
N LYS A 102 -1.10 21.98 -15.78
CA LYS A 102 -1.28 22.77 -14.55
C LYS A 102 -2.48 22.32 -13.71
N ASP A 103 -3.38 21.51 -14.25
CA ASP A 103 -4.55 21.05 -13.51
C ASP A 103 -4.16 19.89 -12.57
N PRO A 104 -4.62 19.88 -11.31
CA PRO A 104 -4.21 18.89 -10.30
C PRO A 104 -4.36 17.44 -10.72
N GLY A 105 -5.51 17.09 -11.30
CA GLY A 105 -5.72 15.74 -11.84
C GLY A 105 -4.74 15.40 -12.96
N ASN A 106 -4.41 16.37 -13.81
CA ASN A 106 -3.57 16.17 -14.98
C ASN A 106 -2.09 15.99 -14.62
N PHE A 107 -1.49 16.86 -13.78
CA PHE A 107 -0.11 16.61 -13.33
C PHE A 107 -0.03 15.36 -12.45
N GLY A 108 -1.04 15.12 -11.60
CA GLY A 108 -1.06 13.95 -10.73
C GLY A 108 -0.98 12.65 -11.54
N GLN A 109 -1.81 12.53 -12.58
CA GLN A 109 -1.76 11.37 -13.47
C GLN A 109 -0.53 11.35 -14.39
N SER A 110 0.01 12.52 -14.74
CA SER A 110 1.26 12.59 -15.50
C SER A 110 2.43 12.00 -14.71
N TYR A 111 2.55 12.29 -13.41
CA TYR A 111 3.56 11.65 -12.55
C TYR A 111 3.33 10.14 -12.44
N THR A 112 2.08 9.66 -12.39
CA THR A 112 1.79 8.21 -12.40
C THR A 112 2.31 7.54 -13.68
N ARG A 113 2.14 8.17 -14.85
CA ARG A 113 2.71 7.65 -16.12
C ARG A 113 4.24 7.71 -16.13
N LEU A 114 4.84 8.78 -15.61
CA LEU A 114 6.30 8.88 -15.48
C LEU A 114 6.87 7.79 -14.57
N ARG A 115 6.18 7.47 -13.46
CA ARG A 115 6.55 6.34 -12.60
C ARG A 115 6.54 5.03 -13.38
N THR A 116 5.50 4.74 -14.17
CA THR A 116 5.46 3.53 -15.01
C THR A 116 6.63 3.46 -16.00
N LEU A 117 6.95 4.59 -16.65
CA LEU A 117 8.10 4.65 -17.57
C LEU A 117 9.43 4.43 -16.83
N ALA A 118 9.60 5.01 -15.64
CA ALA A 118 10.79 4.80 -14.81
C ALA A 118 10.90 3.37 -14.29
N THR A 119 9.78 2.73 -13.92
CA THR A 119 9.75 1.31 -13.54
C THR A 119 10.18 0.43 -14.70
N ALA A 120 9.66 0.67 -15.91
CA ALA A 120 10.10 -0.06 -17.10
C ALA A 120 11.60 0.16 -17.36
N TRP A 121 12.07 1.40 -17.34
CA TRP A 121 13.49 1.74 -17.52
C TRP A 121 14.40 1.04 -16.50
N ALA A 122 13.95 0.88 -15.26
CA ALA A 122 14.71 0.22 -14.19
C ALA A 122 14.54 -1.31 -14.15
N THR A 123 13.66 -1.89 -14.98
CA THR A 123 13.37 -3.33 -14.97
C THR A 123 14.02 -3.99 -16.20
N PRO A 124 15.01 -4.88 -16.01
CA PRO A 124 15.63 -5.63 -17.10
C PRO A 124 14.59 -6.39 -17.95
N GLY A 125 14.78 -6.38 -19.27
CA GLY A 125 13.91 -7.10 -20.21
C GLY A 125 12.77 -6.28 -20.81
N THR A 126 12.53 -5.04 -20.36
CA THR A 126 11.64 -4.12 -21.07
C THR A 126 12.39 -3.40 -22.22
N SER A 127 11.65 -2.88 -23.20
CA SER A 127 12.21 -2.13 -24.33
C SER A 127 12.81 -0.78 -23.93
N LEU A 128 12.45 -0.26 -22.76
CA LEU A 128 12.97 1.00 -22.21
C LEU A 128 14.17 0.80 -21.26
N SER A 129 14.47 -0.45 -20.91
CA SER A 129 15.46 -0.80 -19.88
C SER A 129 16.83 -0.19 -20.18
N GLY A 130 17.36 0.61 -19.24
CA GLY A 130 18.71 1.20 -19.33
C GLY A 130 18.93 2.19 -20.48
N SER A 131 17.89 2.59 -21.22
CA SER A 131 18.02 3.52 -22.35
C SER A 131 18.42 4.92 -21.90
N ALA A 132 19.49 5.45 -22.48
CA ALA A 132 19.95 6.83 -22.21
C ALA A 132 18.95 7.88 -22.72
N GLU A 133 18.28 7.61 -23.84
CA GLU A 133 17.23 8.49 -24.39
C GLU A 133 16.03 8.55 -23.43
N THR A 134 15.60 7.40 -22.93
CA THR A 134 14.50 7.30 -21.97
C THR A 134 14.83 8.03 -20.68
N LEU A 135 16.03 7.79 -20.13
CA LEU A 135 16.49 8.50 -18.94
C LEU A 135 16.50 10.01 -19.14
N GLY A 136 17.13 10.51 -20.21
CA GLY A 136 17.20 11.94 -20.50
C GLY A 136 15.83 12.59 -20.64
N THR A 137 14.90 11.90 -21.30
CA THR A 137 13.52 12.36 -21.47
C THR A 137 12.73 12.35 -20.16
N LEU A 138 12.92 11.35 -19.30
CA LEU A 138 12.29 11.32 -17.98
C LEU A 138 12.73 12.51 -17.12
N LEU A 139 14.04 12.80 -17.11
CA LEU A 139 14.58 13.95 -16.36
C LEU A 139 14.06 15.30 -16.90
N ASP A 140 13.92 15.42 -18.22
CA ASP A 140 13.30 16.60 -18.87
C ASP A 140 11.80 16.73 -18.52
N ALA A 141 11.06 15.63 -18.58
CA ALA A 141 9.63 15.59 -18.24
C ALA A 141 9.35 15.92 -16.77
N LEU A 142 10.19 15.44 -15.84
CA LEU A 142 10.13 15.78 -14.42
C LEU A 142 10.35 17.29 -14.20
N ARG A 143 11.35 17.88 -14.87
CA ARG A 143 11.60 19.33 -14.82
C ARG A 143 10.42 20.13 -15.38
N PHE A 144 9.81 19.68 -16.47
CA PHE A 144 8.62 20.30 -17.04
C PHE A 144 7.42 20.28 -16.08
N LEU A 145 7.08 19.11 -15.51
CA LEU A 145 5.96 19.00 -14.56
C LEU A 145 6.22 19.80 -13.28
N HIS A 146 7.45 19.83 -12.79
CA HIS A 146 7.80 20.69 -11.67
C HIS A 146 7.55 22.16 -12.04
N ALA A 147 8.16 22.66 -13.12
CA ALA A 147 8.03 24.06 -13.52
C ALA A 147 6.59 24.51 -13.82
N THR A 148 5.75 23.62 -14.37
CA THR A 148 4.41 23.96 -14.89
C THR A 148 3.28 23.58 -13.93
N GLY A 149 3.38 22.40 -13.32
CA GLY A 149 2.30 21.73 -12.61
C GLY A 149 2.47 21.76 -11.09
N TYR A 150 3.57 21.21 -10.58
CA TYR A 150 3.73 20.88 -9.16
C TYR A 150 5.05 21.46 -8.62
N HIS A 151 5.00 22.68 -8.07
CA HIS A 151 6.12 23.40 -7.47
C HIS A 151 5.66 24.23 -6.25
N PRO A 152 6.55 24.66 -5.35
CA PRO A 152 6.15 25.20 -4.04
C PRO A 152 5.48 26.57 -4.10
N GLY A 153 5.59 27.26 -5.24
CA GLY A 153 4.97 28.57 -5.48
C GLY A 153 3.48 28.52 -5.83
N ARG A 154 2.89 27.34 -6.00
CA ARG A 154 1.46 27.21 -6.33
C ARG A 154 0.59 27.03 -5.09
N PRO A 155 -0.55 27.74 -5.00
CA PRO A 155 -1.60 27.37 -4.06
C PRO A 155 -2.25 26.06 -4.50
N GLN A 156 -2.71 25.26 -3.54
CA GLN A 156 -3.52 24.10 -3.85
C GLN A 156 -4.86 24.53 -4.48
N SER A 157 -5.31 23.77 -5.47
CA SER A 157 -6.62 23.90 -6.09
C SER A 157 -7.21 22.51 -6.38
N GLY A 158 -8.51 22.45 -6.64
CA GLY A 158 -9.19 21.19 -6.96
C GLY A 158 -9.08 20.16 -5.84
N ASN A 159 -8.90 18.88 -6.21
CA ASN A 159 -8.77 17.80 -5.23
C ASN A 159 -7.38 17.80 -4.58
N TRP A 160 -7.35 18.02 -3.26
CA TRP A 160 -6.15 18.01 -2.42
C TRP A 160 -5.31 16.73 -2.55
N TRP A 161 -5.97 15.59 -2.84
CA TRP A 161 -5.31 14.30 -2.93
C TRP A 161 -4.18 14.31 -3.98
N PHE A 162 -4.36 14.99 -5.11
CA PHE A 162 -3.31 15.09 -6.12
C PHE A 162 -2.08 15.87 -5.64
N TRP A 163 -2.27 16.85 -4.75
CA TRP A 163 -1.18 17.67 -4.21
C TRP A 163 -0.42 16.98 -3.09
N GLU A 164 -1.12 16.24 -2.22
CA GLU A 164 -0.54 15.74 -0.98
C GLU A 164 -0.27 14.23 -0.98
N ILE A 165 -0.87 13.47 -1.90
CA ILE A 165 -0.72 12.01 -2.00
C ILE A 165 -0.32 11.57 -3.42
N GLY A 166 -1.16 11.81 -4.42
CA GLY A 166 -1.00 11.26 -5.78
C GLY A 166 0.33 11.66 -6.45
N ALA A 167 0.52 12.94 -6.72
CA ALA A 167 1.75 13.45 -7.32
C ALA A 167 3.01 13.19 -6.46
N PRO A 168 3.02 13.50 -5.14
CA PRO A 168 4.23 13.30 -4.35
C PRO A 168 4.62 11.82 -4.25
N ARG A 169 3.66 10.88 -4.13
CA ARG A 169 3.97 9.44 -4.15
C ARG A 169 4.65 9.03 -5.44
N ALA A 170 4.04 9.36 -6.59
CA ALA A 170 4.57 8.97 -7.88
C ALA A 170 5.91 9.66 -8.21
N LEU A 171 6.11 10.91 -7.77
CA LEU A 171 7.38 11.63 -7.88
C LEU A 171 8.47 10.97 -7.03
N MET A 172 8.21 10.64 -5.76
CA MET A 172 9.19 9.98 -4.89
C MET A 172 9.55 8.59 -5.40
N ASP A 173 8.58 7.77 -5.82
CA ASP A 173 8.83 6.46 -6.44
C ASP A 173 9.73 6.62 -7.70
N THR A 174 9.46 7.62 -8.54
CA THR A 174 10.27 7.90 -9.74
C THR A 174 11.70 8.31 -9.36
N CYS A 175 11.86 9.19 -8.37
CA CYS A 175 13.17 9.61 -7.88
C CYS A 175 13.96 8.45 -7.27
N VAL A 176 13.33 7.50 -6.57
CA VAL A 176 13.99 6.28 -6.05
C VAL A 176 14.61 5.47 -7.20
N LEU A 177 13.85 5.24 -8.27
CA LEU A 177 14.29 4.45 -9.42
C LEU A 177 15.41 5.14 -10.22
N LEU A 178 15.35 6.48 -10.30
CA LEU A 178 16.32 7.29 -11.06
C LEU A 178 17.42 7.91 -10.19
N ARG A 179 17.51 7.58 -8.90
CA ARG A 179 18.28 8.35 -7.89
C ARG A 179 19.74 8.61 -8.24
N ALA A 180 20.39 7.68 -8.93
CA ALA A 180 21.79 7.82 -9.36
C ALA A 180 21.99 8.83 -10.51
N HIS A 181 20.89 9.26 -11.14
CA HIS A 181 20.90 10.07 -12.37
C HIS A 181 20.14 11.39 -12.24
N VAL A 182 19.29 11.57 -11.21
CA VAL A 182 18.63 12.85 -10.97
C VAL A 182 19.68 13.87 -10.50
N PRO A 183 19.84 15.03 -11.17
CA PRO A 183 20.74 16.07 -10.70
C PRO A 183 20.42 16.51 -9.27
N ALA A 184 21.44 16.72 -8.45
CA ALA A 184 21.26 17.04 -7.02
C ALA A 184 20.35 18.27 -6.79
N ALA A 185 20.45 19.30 -7.64
CA ALA A 185 19.61 20.48 -7.57
C ALA A 185 18.13 20.17 -7.88
N ASP A 186 17.86 19.30 -8.85
CA ASP A 186 16.50 18.87 -9.20
C ASP A 186 15.91 18.02 -8.06
N LEU A 187 16.69 17.07 -7.51
CA LEU A 187 16.25 16.23 -6.38
C LEU A 187 15.93 17.08 -5.14
N ALA A 188 16.75 18.08 -4.84
CA ALA A 188 16.50 19.03 -3.76
C ALA A 188 15.21 19.85 -3.99
N ALA A 189 14.96 20.30 -5.23
CA ALA A 189 13.74 21.02 -5.58
C ALA A 189 12.49 20.13 -5.47
N TYR A 190 12.58 18.87 -5.91
CA TYR A 190 11.48 17.90 -5.84
C TYR A 190 11.13 17.54 -4.39
N THR A 191 12.14 17.22 -3.57
CA THR A 191 11.94 16.91 -2.14
C THR A 191 11.43 18.13 -1.37
N ALA A 192 11.88 19.35 -1.68
CA ALA A 192 11.33 20.58 -1.11
C ALA A 192 9.87 20.84 -1.53
N THR A 193 9.51 20.51 -2.78
CA THR A 193 8.13 20.59 -3.25
C THR A 193 7.23 19.62 -2.48
N VAL A 194 7.66 18.37 -2.32
CA VAL A 194 6.92 17.38 -1.50
C VAL A 194 6.85 17.86 -0.05
N ALA A 195 7.92 18.43 0.51
CA ALA A 195 7.90 19.01 1.85
C ALA A 195 6.85 20.11 2.03
N ARG A 196 6.58 20.90 0.99
CA ARG A 196 5.58 21.98 1.02
C ARG A 196 4.15 21.46 1.13
N PHE A 197 3.82 20.39 0.41
CA PHE A 197 2.45 19.87 0.29
C PHE A 197 2.18 18.64 1.17
N CYS A 198 3.20 17.86 1.49
CA CYS A 198 3.16 16.69 2.38
C CYS A 198 4.33 16.75 3.40
N PRO A 199 4.32 17.72 4.34
CA PRO A 199 5.39 17.91 5.32
C PRO A 199 5.44 16.80 6.36
N ASP A 200 4.29 16.25 6.73
CA ASP A 200 4.12 15.21 7.74
C ASP A 200 2.96 14.25 7.37
N PRO A 201 2.90 13.07 8.00
CA PRO A 201 1.81 12.11 7.79
C PRO A 201 0.48 12.52 8.44
N ASP A 202 0.50 13.47 9.38
CA ASP A 202 -0.54 13.64 10.38
C ASP A 202 -1.64 14.62 9.96
N ARG A 203 -1.35 15.59 9.08
CA ARG A 203 -2.28 16.69 8.75
C ARG A 203 -2.32 16.99 7.26
N ARG A 204 -3.46 17.50 6.78
CA ARG A 204 -3.52 18.15 5.46
C ARG A 204 -2.92 19.53 5.51
N THR A 205 -2.19 19.93 4.47
CA THR A 205 -1.68 21.31 4.40
C THR A 205 -2.77 22.31 4.02
N ASN A 206 -3.83 21.87 3.33
CA ASN A 206 -5.00 22.72 3.04
C ASN A 206 -6.03 22.78 4.19
N THR A 207 -5.98 21.85 5.14
CA THR A 207 -6.88 21.77 6.31
C THR A 207 -6.09 21.34 7.55
N PRO A 208 -5.19 22.19 8.08
CA PRO A 208 -4.21 21.80 9.10
C PRO A 208 -4.82 21.43 10.46
N SER A 209 -6.09 21.75 10.71
CA SER A 209 -6.82 21.33 11.91
C SER A 209 -7.38 19.91 11.84
N LEU A 210 -7.40 19.29 10.66
CA LEU A 210 -7.90 17.92 10.45
C LEU A 210 -6.74 16.92 10.61
N SER A 211 -6.87 15.98 11.53
CA SER A 211 -5.95 14.83 11.63
C SER A 211 -6.23 13.87 10.48
N GLU A 212 -5.18 13.43 9.79
CA GLU A 212 -5.27 12.31 8.86
C GLU A 212 -5.37 10.99 9.63
N THR A 213 -6.14 10.08 9.05
CA THR A 213 -6.51 8.78 9.60
C THR A 213 -6.39 7.72 8.51
N GLY A 214 -6.32 6.45 8.93
CA GLY A 214 -6.45 5.29 8.06
C GLY A 214 -5.53 5.34 6.83
N ALA A 215 -6.09 5.07 5.65
CA ALA A 215 -5.31 4.90 4.43
C ALA A 215 -4.50 6.14 4.03
N ASN A 216 -5.08 7.34 4.19
CA ASN A 216 -4.41 8.57 3.78
C ASN A 216 -3.17 8.84 4.64
N ARG A 217 -3.26 8.58 5.96
CA ARG A 217 -2.12 8.68 6.86
C ARG A 217 -1.03 7.67 6.49
N ALA A 218 -1.41 6.43 6.19
CA ALA A 218 -0.48 5.39 5.76
C ALA A 218 0.27 5.79 4.47
N ASP A 219 -0.46 6.28 3.47
CA ASP A 219 0.14 6.76 2.21
C ASP A 219 1.10 7.92 2.43
N LYS A 220 0.71 8.91 3.24
CA LYS A 220 1.59 10.02 3.59
C LYS A 220 2.83 9.57 4.35
N ALA A 221 2.71 8.59 5.25
CA ALA A 221 3.87 8.03 5.94
C ALA A 221 4.88 7.45 4.94
N VAL A 222 4.44 6.70 3.92
CA VAL A 222 5.35 6.21 2.86
C VAL A 222 5.99 7.37 2.09
N ILE A 223 5.20 8.38 1.70
CA ILE A 223 5.70 9.55 0.97
C ILE A 223 6.79 10.29 1.78
N VAL A 224 6.50 10.54 3.06
CA VAL A 224 7.42 11.24 3.96
C VAL A 224 8.69 10.42 4.19
N ALA A 225 8.58 9.10 4.31
CA ALA A 225 9.74 8.21 4.44
C ALA A 225 10.63 8.29 3.19
N LEU A 226 10.07 8.12 1.99
CA LEU A 226 10.82 8.19 0.74
C LEU A 226 11.47 9.56 0.54
N ARG A 227 10.75 10.65 0.86
CA ARG A 227 11.31 12.01 0.85
C ARG A 227 12.51 12.13 1.80
N GLY A 228 12.37 11.64 3.03
CA GLY A 228 13.45 11.66 4.03
C GLY A 228 14.66 10.84 3.58
N LEU A 229 14.43 9.67 2.98
CA LEU A 229 15.51 8.84 2.44
C LEU A 229 16.25 9.53 1.29
N LEU A 230 15.52 10.07 0.30
CA LEU A 230 16.09 10.78 -0.84
C LEU A 230 16.80 12.09 -0.44
N ALA A 231 16.29 12.78 0.56
CA ALA A 231 16.90 13.99 1.13
C ALA A 231 18.01 13.68 2.16
N ARG A 232 18.23 12.41 2.49
CA ARG A 232 19.14 11.93 3.54
C ARG A 232 18.90 12.60 4.90
N ASP A 233 17.62 12.80 5.23
CA ASP A 233 17.14 13.41 6.47
C ASP A 233 16.53 12.34 7.39
N GLY A 234 17.31 11.92 8.38
CA GLY A 234 16.90 10.91 9.35
C GLY A 234 15.75 11.34 10.28
N ALA A 235 15.59 12.65 10.52
CA ALA A 235 14.47 13.15 11.33
C ALA A 235 13.16 13.03 10.55
N THR A 236 13.18 13.31 9.25
CA THR A 236 12.02 13.08 8.37
C THR A 236 11.67 11.60 8.24
N VAL A 237 12.65 10.68 8.18
CA VAL A 237 12.37 9.23 8.18
C VAL A 237 11.75 8.78 9.52
N ALA A 238 12.26 9.29 10.65
CA ALA A 238 11.67 9.04 11.96
C ALA A 238 10.23 9.58 12.05
N LEU A 239 9.97 10.78 11.54
CA LEU A 239 8.63 11.38 11.48
C LEU A 239 7.65 10.50 10.70
N ALA A 240 8.07 9.89 9.59
CA ALA A 240 7.25 8.94 8.86
C ALA A 240 6.89 7.70 9.68
N ARG A 241 7.89 7.08 10.32
CA ARG A 241 7.70 5.92 11.20
C ARG A 241 6.73 6.26 12.35
N ASP A 242 7.00 7.36 13.04
CA ASP A 242 6.24 7.79 14.22
C ASP A 242 4.82 8.23 13.87
N GLY A 243 4.61 8.66 12.62
CA GLY A 243 3.30 8.93 12.05
C GLY A 243 2.40 7.68 11.98
N LEU A 244 2.94 6.46 11.89
CA LEU A 244 2.10 5.26 11.93
C LEU A 244 1.41 5.07 13.29
N SER A 245 2.14 5.37 14.36
CA SER A 245 1.69 5.25 15.76
C SER A 245 0.97 6.48 16.29
N ASP A 246 0.90 7.56 15.51
CA ASP A 246 0.35 8.86 15.93
C ASP A 246 0.96 9.43 17.21
N ILE A 247 2.30 9.47 17.29
CA ILE A 247 2.98 9.99 18.49
C ILE A 247 2.56 11.43 18.79
N ARG A 248 2.33 12.25 17.75
CA ARG A 248 1.91 13.65 17.88
C ARG A 248 0.61 13.82 18.64
N ASP A 249 -0.44 13.11 18.26
CA ASP A 249 -1.78 13.21 18.88
C ASP A 249 -2.00 12.07 19.91
N LYS A 250 -0.91 11.57 20.53
CA LYS A 250 -0.91 10.56 21.62
C LYS A 250 -1.62 9.25 21.27
N GLY A 251 -1.46 8.78 20.04
CA GLY A 251 -2.00 7.52 19.56
C GLY A 251 -3.47 7.58 19.14
N LYS A 252 -4.14 8.73 19.25
CA LYS A 252 -5.60 8.85 19.02
C LYS A 252 -6.05 8.35 17.65
N ASN A 253 -5.23 8.56 16.63
CA ASN A 253 -5.48 8.14 15.25
C ASN A 253 -4.39 7.15 14.78
N SER A 254 -3.81 6.39 15.71
CA SER A 254 -2.82 5.36 15.42
C SER A 254 -3.41 4.34 14.45
N LEU A 255 -2.59 3.88 13.50
CA LEU A 255 -2.96 2.82 12.57
C LEU A 255 -2.89 1.43 13.21
N PHE A 256 -2.41 1.36 14.45
CA PHE A 256 -2.18 0.15 15.22
C PHE A 256 -3.15 0.01 16.40
N GLN A 257 -4.28 0.73 16.40
CA GLN A 257 -5.29 0.65 17.46
C GLN A 257 -6.67 0.35 16.91
N TYR A 258 -7.47 -0.32 17.73
CA TYR A 258 -8.90 -0.42 17.49
C TYR A 258 -9.59 0.88 17.89
N VAL A 259 -10.49 1.34 17.02
CA VAL A 259 -11.36 2.49 17.29
C VAL A 259 -12.75 1.99 17.70
N THR A 260 -13.47 2.85 18.41
CA THR A 260 -14.89 2.60 18.77
C THR A 260 -15.84 3.53 18.02
N SER A 261 -15.31 4.42 17.18
CA SER A 261 -16.05 5.34 16.33
C SER A 261 -15.13 6.01 15.30
N GLY A 262 -15.65 6.35 14.13
CA GLY A 262 -14.89 7.00 13.07
C GLY A 262 -13.99 6.05 12.29
N ASP A 263 -12.89 6.58 11.76
CA ASP A 263 -12.01 5.86 10.84
C ASP A 263 -11.07 4.89 11.56
N GLY A 264 -10.95 3.66 11.06
CA GLY A 264 -10.01 2.66 11.58
C GLY A 264 -10.57 1.25 11.64
N PHE A 265 -9.80 0.36 12.26
CA PHE A 265 -10.19 -1.01 12.56
C PHE A 265 -11.02 -1.07 13.84
N TYR A 266 -12.02 -1.93 13.88
CA TYR A 266 -12.85 -2.20 15.07
C TYR A 266 -12.61 -3.64 15.55
N GLU A 267 -12.92 -3.90 16.81
CA GLU A 267 -12.68 -5.22 17.42
C GLU A 267 -13.50 -6.35 16.79
N ASP A 268 -14.67 -6.03 16.24
CA ASP A 268 -15.55 -6.96 15.53
C ASP A 268 -15.07 -7.30 14.10
N GLY A 269 -13.95 -6.69 13.67
CA GLY A 269 -13.37 -6.84 12.33
C GLY A 269 -13.85 -5.80 11.32
N SER A 270 -14.75 -4.88 11.71
CA SER A 270 -15.17 -3.77 10.85
C SER A 270 -13.98 -2.87 10.49
N PHE A 271 -14.04 -2.28 9.29
CA PHE A 271 -13.17 -1.17 8.92
C PHE A 271 -13.99 -0.04 8.31
N VAL A 272 -13.86 1.13 8.91
CA VAL A 272 -14.56 2.36 8.48
C VAL A 272 -13.54 3.38 8.00
N GLN A 273 -13.89 4.08 6.93
CA GLN A 273 -13.19 5.29 6.49
C GLN A 273 -14.21 6.35 6.07
N HIS A 274 -13.78 7.62 5.97
CA HIS A 274 -14.63 8.77 5.63
C HIS A 274 -15.74 8.98 6.66
N GLY A 275 -15.41 8.69 7.92
CA GLY A 275 -16.21 8.84 9.12
C GLY A 275 -17.32 7.79 9.28
N SER A 276 -17.84 7.20 8.20
CA SER A 276 -19.05 6.38 8.26
C SER A 276 -19.24 5.42 7.09
N VAL A 277 -18.21 5.09 6.31
CA VAL A 277 -18.37 4.20 5.14
C VAL A 277 -17.65 2.88 5.41
N ALA A 278 -18.34 1.76 5.20
CA ALA A 278 -17.75 0.43 5.23
C ALA A 278 -16.75 0.29 4.07
N TYR A 279 -15.46 0.27 4.38
CA TYR A 279 -14.42 0.55 3.38
C TYR A 279 -13.24 -0.44 3.39
N THR A 280 -13.45 -1.62 3.97
CA THR A 280 -12.43 -2.67 4.05
C THR A 280 -11.77 -2.95 2.69
N GLY A 281 -12.58 -3.06 1.65
CA GLY A 281 -12.16 -3.50 0.33
C GLY A 281 -11.35 -2.49 -0.49
N THR A 282 -11.25 -1.23 -0.04
CA THR A 282 -10.40 -0.23 -0.72
C THR A 282 -9.52 0.52 0.26
N TYR A 283 -10.07 1.44 1.05
CA TYR A 283 -9.25 2.21 2.01
C TYR A 283 -8.60 1.30 3.06
N GLY A 284 -9.29 0.26 3.53
CA GLY A 284 -8.70 -0.74 4.42
C GLY A 284 -7.53 -1.46 3.74
N SER A 285 -7.71 -1.87 2.48
CA SER A 285 -6.66 -2.50 1.69
C SER A 285 -5.45 -1.58 1.45
N VAL A 286 -5.67 -0.29 1.16
CA VAL A 286 -4.60 0.71 1.02
C VAL A 286 -3.86 0.92 2.34
N LEU A 287 -4.58 1.01 3.47
CA LEU A 287 -3.95 1.09 4.80
C LEU A 287 -3.03 -0.11 5.04
N LEU A 288 -3.54 -1.33 4.81
CA LEU A 288 -2.77 -2.57 4.96
C LEU A 288 -1.52 -2.56 4.09
N GLY A 289 -1.67 -2.19 2.82
CA GLY A 289 -0.59 -2.12 1.84
C GLY A 289 0.48 -1.11 2.21
N SER A 290 0.11 0.15 2.43
CA SER A 290 1.07 1.23 2.72
C SER A 290 1.76 1.06 4.08
N THR A 291 1.04 0.57 5.09
CA THR A 291 1.64 0.27 6.40
C THR A 291 2.59 -0.92 6.32
N GLY A 292 2.17 -2.02 5.68
CA GLY A 292 3.03 -3.18 5.45
C GLY A 292 4.26 -2.85 4.60
N GLN A 293 4.09 -1.99 3.59
CA GLN A 293 5.20 -1.48 2.79
C GLN A 293 6.19 -0.71 3.65
N LEU A 294 5.73 0.22 4.49
CA LEU A 294 6.63 1.03 5.30
C LEU A 294 7.35 0.20 6.37
N ILE A 295 6.67 -0.76 7.01
CA ILE A 295 7.29 -1.72 7.93
C ILE A 295 8.41 -2.49 7.22
N ALA A 296 8.12 -3.07 6.05
CA ALA A 296 9.12 -3.80 5.27
C ALA A 296 10.25 -2.89 4.78
N LEU A 297 9.94 -1.65 4.38
CA LEU A 297 10.92 -0.68 3.93
C LEU A 297 11.90 -0.35 5.05
N LEU A 298 11.44 -0.10 6.28
CA LEU A 298 12.31 0.35 7.38
C LEU A 298 12.92 -0.79 8.22
N ALA A 299 12.60 -2.05 7.91
CA ALA A 299 13.13 -3.22 8.63
C ALA A 299 14.67 -3.21 8.69
N ASP A 300 15.23 -3.74 9.78
CA ASP A 300 16.68 -3.86 10.01
C ASP A 300 17.45 -2.53 9.86
N SER A 301 16.82 -1.41 10.20
CA SER A 301 17.41 -0.07 10.15
C SER A 301 17.22 0.69 11.47
N PRO A 302 17.92 1.80 11.69
CA PRO A 302 17.68 2.70 12.84
C PRO A 302 16.25 3.25 12.93
N TRP A 303 15.47 3.16 11.84
CA TRP A 303 14.08 3.61 11.76
C TRP A 303 13.07 2.47 11.70
N ALA A 304 13.46 1.24 12.07
CA ALA A 304 12.51 0.12 12.13
C ALA A 304 11.30 0.45 13.01
N VAL A 305 10.11 0.00 12.56
CA VAL A 305 8.87 0.10 13.34
C VAL A 305 8.96 -0.89 14.50
N THR A 306 8.88 -0.38 15.73
CA THR A 306 9.02 -1.18 16.96
C THR A 306 7.79 -1.10 17.88
N ASP A 307 6.71 -0.49 17.39
CA ASP A 307 5.45 -0.39 18.14
C ASP A 307 4.85 -1.80 18.36
N PRO A 308 4.68 -2.25 19.62
CA PRO A 308 4.11 -3.55 19.91
C PRO A 308 2.64 -3.68 19.46
N ALA A 309 1.93 -2.56 19.27
CA ALA A 309 0.54 -2.55 18.81
C ALA A 309 0.40 -2.93 17.33
N THR A 310 1.52 -3.11 16.60
CA THR A 310 1.53 -3.70 15.24
C THR A 310 0.76 -5.02 15.13
N SER A 311 0.53 -5.73 16.25
CA SER A 311 -0.36 -6.89 16.31
C SER A 311 -1.78 -6.61 15.81
N VAL A 312 -2.31 -5.40 15.97
CA VAL A 312 -3.64 -5.02 15.46
C VAL A 312 -3.70 -5.13 13.94
N LEU A 313 -2.62 -4.75 13.24
CA LEU A 313 -2.52 -4.90 11.79
C LEU A 313 -2.49 -6.37 11.38
N TYR A 314 -1.84 -7.23 12.18
CA TYR A 314 -1.81 -8.67 11.94
C TYR A 314 -3.18 -9.29 12.16
N ASP A 315 -3.86 -8.95 13.26
CA ASP A 315 -5.21 -9.41 13.57
C ASP A 315 -6.22 -8.97 12.50
N ALA A 316 -6.03 -7.79 11.90
CA ALA A 316 -6.87 -7.29 10.82
C ALA A 316 -6.88 -8.22 9.60
N VAL A 317 -5.76 -8.89 9.27
CA VAL A 317 -5.73 -9.85 8.14
C VAL A 317 -6.77 -10.94 8.33
N ASP A 318 -6.81 -11.54 9.52
CA ASP A 318 -7.68 -12.67 9.83
C ASP A 318 -9.13 -12.22 10.12
N ARG A 319 -9.33 -11.08 10.79
CA ARG A 319 -10.66 -10.61 11.24
C ARG A 319 -11.37 -9.69 10.26
N THR A 320 -10.62 -8.83 9.57
CA THR A 320 -11.18 -7.77 8.73
C THR A 320 -11.17 -8.18 7.27
N PHE A 321 -10.07 -8.71 6.74
CA PHE A 321 -9.91 -8.98 5.31
C PHE A 321 -10.37 -10.39 4.91
N ALA A 322 -9.95 -11.43 5.64
CA ALA A 322 -10.25 -12.82 5.27
C ALA A 322 -11.74 -13.12 5.08
N PRO A 323 -12.67 -12.60 5.92
CA PRO A 323 -14.09 -12.89 5.74
C PRO A 323 -14.71 -12.26 4.48
N VAL A 324 -14.16 -11.16 3.98
CA VAL A 324 -14.69 -10.40 2.83
C VAL A 324 -13.94 -10.65 1.52
N VAL A 325 -12.96 -11.54 1.53
CA VAL A 325 -12.30 -12.05 0.30
C VAL A 325 -12.85 -13.45 -0.03
N PHE A 326 -13.47 -13.61 -1.18
CA PHE A 326 -14.01 -14.87 -1.67
C PHE A 326 -13.23 -15.32 -2.91
N ASP A 327 -12.30 -16.26 -2.72
CA ASP A 327 -11.42 -16.78 -3.79
C ASP A 327 -10.81 -15.67 -4.66
N GLY A 328 -10.17 -14.69 -4.01
CA GLY A 328 -9.53 -13.58 -4.72
C GLY A 328 -10.47 -12.45 -5.16
N LEU A 329 -11.79 -12.57 -4.96
CA LEU A 329 -12.73 -11.47 -5.14
C LEU A 329 -12.89 -10.68 -3.83
N MET A 330 -12.72 -9.36 -3.86
CA MET A 330 -13.13 -8.50 -2.75
C MET A 330 -14.63 -8.22 -2.84
N MET A 331 -15.39 -8.51 -1.77
CA MET A 331 -16.84 -8.32 -1.78
C MET A 331 -17.21 -6.84 -2.00
N ASP A 332 -18.13 -6.58 -2.93
CA ASP A 332 -18.50 -5.20 -3.31
C ASP A 332 -19.22 -4.44 -2.20
N ALA A 333 -19.85 -5.17 -1.27
CA ALA A 333 -20.47 -4.60 -0.07
C ALA A 333 -19.50 -3.74 0.78
N VAL A 334 -18.18 -3.92 0.65
CA VAL A 334 -17.15 -3.22 1.43
C VAL A 334 -16.20 -2.35 0.59
N ARG A 335 -16.54 -2.07 -0.67
CA ARG A 335 -15.69 -1.31 -1.60
C ARG A 335 -16.12 0.15 -1.80
N GLY A 336 -17.20 0.57 -1.13
CA GLY A 336 -17.74 1.93 -1.17
C GLY A 336 -17.95 2.41 -2.60
N ARG A 337 -17.52 3.63 -2.92
CA ARG A 337 -17.73 4.21 -4.27
C ARG A 337 -16.93 3.52 -5.38
N ALA A 338 -15.94 2.70 -5.04
CA ALA A 338 -15.07 2.06 -6.03
C ALA A 338 -15.78 1.01 -6.88
N ILE A 339 -16.97 0.55 -6.48
CA ILE A 339 -17.83 -0.33 -7.28
C ILE A 339 -18.17 0.27 -8.66
N SER A 340 -18.12 1.60 -8.81
CA SER A 340 -18.36 2.27 -10.09
C SER A 340 -17.13 2.38 -10.99
N ARG A 341 -15.96 1.87 -10.59
CA ARG A 341 -14.71 1.98 -11.35
C ARG A 341 -14.54 0.78 -12.27
N GLU A 342 -14.72 0.99 -13.57
CA GLU A 342 -14.55 -0.07 -14.58
C GLU A 342 -13.20 -0.81 -14.48
N LYS A 343 -12.12 -0.10 -14.15
CA LYS A 343 -10.75 -0.66 -14.06
C LYS A 343 -10.34 -1.11 -12.67
N ALA A 344 -11.24 -1.01 -11.69
CA ALA A 344 -11.03 -1.53 -10.35
C ALA A 344 -12.27 -2.34 -10.01
N ARG A 345 -12.31 -3.59 -10.46
CA ARG A 345 -13.38 -4.54 -10.17
C ARG A 345 -13.04 -5.36 -8.94
N ASP A 346 -13.96 -6.22 -8.52
CA ASP A 346 -13.84 -7.05 -7.31
C ASP A 346 -12.54 -7.89 -7.27
N HIS A 347 -12.19 -8.51 -8.40
CA HIS A 347 -10.94 -9.26 -8.56
C HIS A 347 -9.70 -8.37 -8.56
N ASN A 348 -9.78 -7.11 -9.02
CA ASN A 348 -8.64 -6.20 -8.99
C ASN A 348 -8.32 -5.81 -7.53
N ASP A 349 -9.33 -5.41 -6.76
CA ASP A 349 -9.15 -5.01 -5.36
C ASP A 349 -8.87 -6.23 -4.45
N GLY A 350 -9.40 -7.40 -4.80
CA GLY A 350 -9.06 -8.66 -4.16
C GLY A 350 -7.61 -9.05 -4.41
N ALA A 351 -7.12 -8.95 -5.65
CA ALA A 351 -5.71 -9.18 -5.98
C ALA A 351 -4.78 -8.17 -5.29
N ALA A 352 -5.16 -6.89 -5.21
CA ALA A 352 -4.41 -5.89 -4.45
C ALA A 352 -4.31 -6.25 -2.97
N THR A 353 -5.44 -6.61 -2.35
CA THR A 353 -5.50 -7.01 -0.93
C THR A 353 -4.63 -8.25 -0.66
N LEU A 354 -4.72 -9.26 -1.53
CA LEU A 354 -3.93 -10.47 -1.44
C LEU A 354 -2.43 -10.18 -1.59
N SER A 355 -2.05 -9.26 -2.49
CA SER A 355 -0.67 -8.76 -2.64
C SER A 355 -0.15 -8.09 -1.37
N HIS A 356 -0.98 -7.28 -0.71
CA HIS A 356 -0.64 -6.61 0.54
C HIS A 356 -0.48 -7.61 1.70
N ILE A 357 -1.35 -8.61 1.79
CA ILE A 357 -1.24 -9.70 2.78
C ILE A 357 0.08 -10.46 2.60
N LEU A 358 0.43 -10.83 1.35
CA LEU A 358 1.70 -11.52 1.06
C LEU A 358 2.92 -10.64 1.34
N GLN A 359 2.83 -9.33 1.09
CA GLN A 359 3.89 -8.39 1.45
C GLN A 359 4.09 -8.33 2.97
N LEU A 360 2.99 -8.23 3.73
CA LEU A 360 3.05 -8.23 5.19
C LEU A 360 3.61 -9.56 5.74
N ALA A 361 3.24 -10.68 5.12
CA ALA A 361 3.73 -12.01 5.48
C ALA A 361 5.26 -12.15 5.39
N SER A 362 5.95 -11.33 4.59
CA SER A 362 7.42 -11.35 4.50
C SER A 362 8.12 -10.84 5.76
N GLY A 363 7.45 -10.02 6.57
CA GLY A 363 8.01 -9.45 7.81
C GLY A 363 7.22 -9.76 9.08
N ALA A 364 6.13 -10.52 8.98
CA ALA A 364 5.28 -10.86 10.12
C ALA A 364 5.80 -12.06 10.93
N PRO A 365 5.37 -12.23 12.20
CA PRO A 365 5.67 -13.42 12.99
C PRO A 365 5.32 -14.72 12.25
N ALA A 366 6.15 -15.75 12.41
CA ALA A 366 6.10 -16.97 11.60
C ALA A 366 4.71 -17.63 11.57
N ASP A 367 3.98 -17.62 12.69
CA ASP A 367 2.65 -18.23 12.80
C ASP A 367 1.60 -17.51 11.93
N HIS A 368 1.67 -16.18 11.87
CA HIS A 368 0.82 -15.35 11.01
C HIS A 368 1.17 -15.57 9.55
N ALA A 369 2.46 -15.46 9.21
CA ALA A 369 2.95 -15.64 7.85
C ALA A 369 2.57 -17.02 7.26
N ARG A 370 2.66 -18.11 8.06
CA ARG A 370 2.24 -19.45 7.61
C ARG A 370 0.75 -19.51 7.26
N ARG A 371 -0.14 -18.98 8.12
CA ARG A 371 -1.59 -18.97 7.86
C ARG A 371 -1.93 -18.15 6.62
N TRP A 372 -1.36 -16.95 6.49
CA TRP A 372 -1.67 -16.05 5.39
C TRP A 372 -1.17 -16.56 4.05
N ARG A 373 0.03 -17.18 4.00
CA ARG A 373 0.53 -17.83 2.79
C ARG A 373 -0.38 -18.99 2.37
N ALA A 374 -0.83 -19.83 3.30
CA ALA A 374 -1.76 -20.91 3.00
C ALA A 374 -3.11 -20.37 2.48
N MET A 375 -3.67 -19.35 3.14
CA MET A 375 -4.90 -18.68 2.71
C MET A 375 -4.78 -18.08 1.30
N ALA A 376 -3.72 -17.31 1.04
CA ALA A 376 -3.41 -16.75 -0.27
C ALA A 376 -3.27 -17.82 -1.35
N LYS A 377 -2.55 -18.92 -1.06
CA LYS A 377 -2.40 -20.06 -1.97
C LYS A 377 -3.73 -20.70 -2.33
N GLY A 378 -4.63 -20.85 -1.35
CA GLY A 378 -5.98 -21.35 -1.56
C GLY A 378 -6.81 -20.46 -2.47
N TRP A 379 -6.82 -19.14 -2.20
CA TRP A 379 -7.54 -18.17 -3.04
C TRP A 379 -7.01 -18.12 -4.47
N ILE A 380 -5.68 -18.07 -4.66
CA ILE A 380 -5.07 -18.02 -6.00
C ILE A 380 -5.41 -19.26 -6.81
N ARG A 381 -5.33 -20.45 -6.21
CA ARG A 381 -5.59 -21.72 -6.92
C ARG A 381 -7.05 -21.93 -7.31
N ARG A 382 -8.01 -21.35 -6.58
CA ARG A 382 -9.44 -21.56 -6.86
C ARG A 382 -10.03 -20.57 -7.86
N ASN A 383 -9.39 -19.42 -8.08
CA ASN A 383 -9.88 -18.44 -9.05
C ASN A 383 -9.26 -18.63 -10.43
N GLU A 384 -9.85 -19.55 -11.19
CA GLU A 384 -9.45 -19.79 -12.59
C GLU A 384 -10.16 -18.84 -13.57
N ASN A 385 -11.32 -18.28 -13.20
CA ASN A 385 -12.09 -17.34 -14.03
C ASN A 385 -11.33 -16.03 -14.27
N THR A 386 -10.63 -15.52 -13.26
CA THR A 386 -9.79 -14.33 -13.37
C THR A 386 -8.49 -14.55 -12.59
N PRO A 387 -7.50 -15.24 -13.20
CA PRO A 387 -6.30 -15.67 -12.51
C PRO A 387 -5.50 -14.51 -11.91
N TYR A 388 -5.18 -14.61 -10.62
CA TYR A 388 -4.42 -13.59 -9.87
C TYR A 388 -3.10 -13.19 -10.56
N LEU A 389 -2.37 -14.17 -11.13
CA LEU A 389 -1.06 -13.92 -11.75
C LEU A 389 -1.15 -12.99 -12.97
N GLY A 390 -2.29 -12.94 -13.66
CA GLY A 390 -2.56 -12.01 -14.76
C GLY A 390 -3.03 -10.63 -14.32
N LEU A 391 -3.30 -10.42 -13.03
CA LEU A 391 -3.82 -9.16 -12.47
C LEU A 391 -2.75 -8.30 -11.80
N VAL A 392 -1.58 -8.86 -11.50
CA VAL A 392 -0.58 -8.22 -10.66
C VAL A 392 0.74 -7.95 -11.39
N GLY A 393 1.48 -6.96 -10.92
CA GLY A 393 2.83 -6.66 -11.41
C GLY A 393 3.89 -7.61 -10.84
N ILE A 394 5.09 -7.53 -11.41
CA ILE A 394 6.26 -8.37 -11.08
C ILE A 394 6.53 -8.50 -9.57
N PRO A 395 6.52 -7.43 -8.74
CA PRO A 395 6.81 -7.57 -7.32
C PRO A 395 5.80 -8.45 -6.56
N ALA A 396 4.52 -8.33 -6.89
CA ALA A 396 3.47 -9.13 -6.26
C ALA A 396 3.42 -10.55 -6.84
N LEU A 397 3.74 -10.70 -8.13
CA LEU A 397 3.89 -11.99 -8.78
C LEU A 397 5.01 -12.81 -8.12
N ALA A 398 6.18 -12.21 -7.87
CA ALA A 398 7.31 -12.90 -7.24
C ALA A 398 6.96 -13.48 -5.87
N ARG A 399 6.28 -12.69 -5.02
CA ARG A 399 5.82 -13.17 -3.70
C ARG A 399 4.79 -14.30 -3.82
N ALA A 400 3.90 -14.21 -4.81
CA ALA A 400 2.88 -15.23 -5.02
C ALA A 400 3.49 -16.54 -5.53
N LYS A 401 4.41 -16.48 -6.49
CA LYS A 401 5.11 -17.67 -7.00
C LYS A 401 5.91 -18.36 -5.91
N ALA A 402 6.64 -17.61 -5.07
CA ALA A 402 7.33 -18.17 -3.90
C ALA A 402 6.40 -18.98 -2.98
N VAL A 403 5.12 -18.60 -2.88
CA VAL A 403 4.11 -19.34 -2.11
C VAL A 403 3.50 -20.51 -2.88
N LEU A 404 3.23 -20.33 -4.17
CA LEU A 404 2.64 -21.36 -5.04
C LEU A 404 3.59 -22.54 -5.23
N ASP A 405 4.86 -22.26 -5.44
CA ASP A 405 5.92 -23.21 -5.78
C ASP A 405 6.49 -23.93 -4.53
N ASP A 406 6.29 -23.38 -3.33
CA ASP A 406 6.70 -24.02 -2.08
C ASP A 406 5.74 -25.17 -1.70
N PRO A 407 6.17 -26.45 -1.78
CA PRO A 407 5.31 -27.59 -1.47
C PRO A 407 5.00 -27.71 0.03
N SER A 408 5.75 -27.04 0.91
CA SER A 408 5.52 -27.03 2.36
C SER A 408 4.35 -26.14 2.77
N VAL A 409 3.92 -25.21 1.88
CA VAL A 409 2.74 -24.38 2.10
C VAL A 409 1.51 -25.09 1.51
N PRO A 410 0.57 -25.57 2.34
CA PRO A 410 -0.68 -26.14 1.86
C PRO A 410 -1.57 -25.04 1.27
N ALA A 411 -2.43 -25.40 0.32
CA ALA A 411 -3.51 -24.52 -0.10
C ALA A 411 -4.59 -24.51 0.98
N GLY A 412 -4.86 -23.34 1.57
CA GLY A 412 -5.86 -23.20 2.63
C GLY A 412 -7.28 -23.37 2.11
N ASP A 413 -8.14 -23.99 2.92
CA ASP A 413 -9.56 -24.19 2.60
C ASP A 413 -10.33 -22.86 2.54
N ARG A 414 -11.55 -22.91 1.98
CA ARG A 414 -12.46 -21.76 2.06
C ARG A 414 -12.86 -21.54 3.52
N LEU A 415 -12.71 -20.29 3.96
CA LEU A 415 -13.23 -19.85 5.24
C LEU A 415 -14.75 -20.08 5.30
N THR A 416 -15.22 -20.74 6.35
CA THR A 416 -16.64 -20.94 6.67
C THR A 416 -16.97 -20.26 7.99
N GLY A 417 -18.21 -19.80 8.13
CA GLY A 417 -18.67 -19.17 9.37
C GLY A 417 -19.74 -18.12 9.14
N HIS A 418 -20.13 -17.44 10.21
CA HIS A 418 -21.03 -16.30 10.17
C HIS A 418 -20.37 -15.13 10.91
N PHE A 419 -20.19 -14.02 10.20
CA PHE A 419 -19.43 -12.86 10.62
C PHE A 419 -20.37 -11.65 10.62
N VAL A 420 -20.55 -11.06 11.80
CA VAL A 420 -21.31 -9.82 11.96
C VAL A 420 -20.35 -8.70 12.26
N PHE A 421 -20.27 -7.75 11.33
CA PHE A 421 -19.51 -6.52 11.43
C PHE A 421 -20.49 -5.39 11.79
N ALA A 422 -20.90 -5.37 13.06
CA ALA A 422 -21.92 -4.46 13.57
C ALA A 422 -21.47 -3.00 13.48
N ASP A 423 -20.18 -2.72 13.63
CA ASP A 423 -19.63 -1.37 13.59
C ASP A 423 -19.51 -0.80 12.16
N MET A 424 -19.61 -1.63 11.12
CA MET A 424 -19.76 -1.17 9.73
C MET A 424 -21.06 -1.62 9.04
N ASP A 425 -22.05 -2.08 9.82
CA ASP A 425 -23.36 -2.52 9.31
C ASP A 425 -23.24 -3.54 8.15
N ARG A 426 -22.38 -4.55 8.30
CA ARG A 426 -22.20 -5.65 7.34
C ARG A 426 -22.37 -7.01 8.00
N VAL A 427 -22.90 -7.96 7.24
CA VAL A 427 -22.96 -9.37 7.66
C VAL A 427 -22.44 -10.23 6.52
N VAL A 428 -21.60 -11.21 6.83
CA VAL A 428 -21.10 -12.19 5.87
C VAL A 428 -21.34 -13.59 6.40
N HIS A 429 -22.00 -14.42 5.60
CA HIS A 429 -22.24 -15.82 5.89
C HIS A 429 -21.52 -16.69 4.86
N ARG A 430 -20.68 -17.62 5.30
CA ARG A 430 -19.85 -18.45 4.43
C ARG A 430 -20.09 -19.93 4.66
N ARG A 431 -20.13 -20.67 3.56
CA ARG A 431 -20.18 -22.13 3.47
C ARG A 431 -19.13 -22.62 2.48
N PRO A 432 -18.84 -23.95 2.43
CA PRO A 432 -17.76 -24.46 1.59
C PRO A 432 -17.84 -24.12 0.09
N GLY A 433 -19.04 -23.88 -0.43
CA GLY A 433 -19.24 -23.55 -1.86
C GLY A 433 -19.66 -22.12 -2.14
N TRP A 434 -20.11 -21.35 -1.15
CA TRP A 434 -20.73 -20.05 -1.40
C TRP A 434 -20.58 -19.11 -0.19
N ALA A 435 -20.73 -17.82 -0.45
CA ALA A 435 -20.85 -16.80 0.58
C ALA A 435 -22.02 -15.84 0.28
N LEU A 436 -22.69 -15.37 1.32
CA LEU A 436 -23.71 -14.35 1.25
C LEU A 436 -23.25 -13.13 2.04
N ALA A 437 -23.30 -11.94 1.45
CA ALA A 437 -23.04 -10.68 2.15
C ALA A 437 -24.29 -9.81 2.17
N LEU A 438 -24.57 -9.20 3.32
CA LEU A 438 -25.63 -8.21 3.50
C LEU A 438 -25.00 -6.84 3.69
N SER A 439 -25.47 -5.87 2.90
CA SER A 439 -25.09 -4.47 3.00
C SER A 439 -26.23 -3.69 3.65
N LEU A 440 -26.06 -3.36 4.93
CA LEU A 440 -27.01 -2.61 5.74
C LEU A 440 -26.53 -1.18 5.95
N SER A 441 -27.36 -0.36 6.61
CA SER A 441 -26.99 1.00 6.97
C SER A 441 -27.79 1.51 8.16
N SER A 442 -27.26 2.53 8.83
CA SER A 442 -27.88 3.16 10.00
C SER A 442 -27.40 4.59 10.13
N ARG A 443 -27.81 5.29 11.19
CA ARG A 443 -27.25 6.59 11.54
C ARG A 443 -25.74 6.55 11.81
N ARG A 444 -25.16 5.37 12.08
CA ARG A 444 -23.71 5.16 12.25
C ARG A 444 -23.01 5.06 10.90
N ILE A 445 -23.58 4.30 9.97
CA ILE A 445 -22.94 3.91 8.71
C ILE A 445 -23.79 4.28 7.51
N ALA A 446 -23.15 4.96 6.56
CA ALA A 446 -23.76 5.42 5.33
C ALA A 446 -24.28 4.26 4.49
N ALA A 447 -25.45 4.45 3.89
CA ALA A 447 -25.96 3.52 2.89
C ALA A 447 -25.10 3.52 1.64
N TYR A 448 -24.60 4.70 1.23
CA TYR A 448 -23.63 4.82 0.15
C TYR A 448 -22.83 6.12 0.22
N GLU A 449 -21.70 6.12 -0.47
CA GLU A 449 -20.91 7.31 -0.77
C GLU A 449 -20.90 7.55 -2.29
N ALA A 450 -21.02 8.81 -2.70
CA ALA A 450 -20.79 9.25 -4.08
C ALA A 450 -19.99 10.55 -4.10
N GLY A 451 -19.21 10.77 -5.15
CA GLY A 451 -18.41 11.99 -5.29
C GLY A 451 -17.27 11.83 -6.29
N ASN A 452 -16.68 12.95 -6.70
CA ASN A 452 -15.65 13.00 -7.75
C ASN A 452 -16.09 12.32 -9.07
N GLY A 453 -17.40 12.31 -9.38
CA GLY A 453 -17.97 11.60 -10.52
C GLY A 453 -18.12 10.08 -10.34
N GLU A 454 -17.91 9.56 -9.13
CA GLU A 454 -17.97 8.13 -8.80
C GLU A 454 -19.27 7.79 -8.05
N ASN A 455 -19.80 6.58 -8.33
CA ASN A 455 -20.95 5.95 -7.67
C ASN A 455 -22.23 6.81 -7.60
N LEU A 456 -22.51 7.57 -8.67
CA LEU A 456 -23.63 8.51 -8.73
C LEU A 456 -24.98 7.84 -8.42
N HIS A 457 -25.17 6.59 -8.84
CA HIS A 457 -26.41 5.82 -8.68
C HIS A 457 -26.34 4.74 -7.59
N GLY A 458 -25.46 4.89 -6.60
CA GLY A 458 -25.31 3.95 -5.48
C GLY A 458 -26.46 3.96 -4.45
N TRP A 459 -27.60 4.60 -4.77
CA TRP A 459 -28.64 5.03 -3.81
C TRP A 459 -29.11 3.97 -2.82
N TYR A 460 -29.21 2.72 -3.26
CA TYR A 460 -29.82 1.62 -2.51
C TYR A 460 -28.80 0.52 -2.15
N THR A 461 -27.51 0.75 -2.34
CA THR A 461 -26.46 -0.25 -2.09
C THR A 461 -26.28 -0.64 -0.62
N GLY A 462 -26.78 0.18 0.31
CA GLY A 462 -26.82 -0.10 1.76
C GLY A 462 -28.23 -0.28 2.32
N ASP A 463 -29.23 -0.44 1.47
CA ASP A 463 -30.65 -0.57 1.86
C ASP A 463 -31.06 -2.05 1.97
N GLY A 464 -30.20 -2.87 2.57
CA GLY A 464 -30.41 -4.32 2.69
C GLY A 464 -30.03 -5.10 1.43
N MET A 465 -29.11 -4.57 0.61
CA MET A 465 -28.67 -5.25 -0.60
C MET A 465 -27.97 -6.58 -0.24
N THR A 466 -28.38 -7.64 -0.92
CA THR A 466 -27.88 -9.00 -0.72
C THR A 466 -26.99 -9.42 -1.89
N TYR A 467 -25.79 -9.87 -1.57
CA TYR A 467 -24.82 -10.40 -2.53
C TYR A 467 -24.68 -11.90 -2.32
N LEU A 468 -24.77 -12.69 -3.39
CA LEU A 468 -24.48 -14.12 -3.39
C LEU A 468 -23.24 -14.37 -4.23
N TYR A 469 -22.16 -14.77 -3.57
CA TYR A 469 -20.92 -15.22 -4.18
C TYR A 469 -20.96 -16.75 -4.27
N ASP A 470 -20.94 -17.27 -5.49
CA ASP A 470 -20.95 -18.69 -5.78
C ASP A 470 -19.56 -19.14 -6.20
N GLY A 471 -19.06 -20.23 -5.63
CA GLY A 471 -17.75 -20.80 -5.94
C GLY A 471 -17.65 -21.34 -7.37
N ASP A 472 -18.78 -21.60 -8.02
CA ASP A 472 -18.85 -22.06 -9.41
C ASP A 472 -18.98 -20.90 -10.42
N ASP A 473 -19.28 -19.68 -9.96
CA ASP A 473 -19.39 -18.47 -10.78
C ASP A 473 -18.76 -17.25 -10.08
N LEU A 474 -17.46 -17.07 -10.32
CA LEU A 474 -16.67 -15.95 -9.80
C LEU A 474 -16.76 -14.68 -10.66
N GLY A 475 -17.56 -14.65 -11.73
CA GLY A 475 -17.67 -13.51 -12.65
C GLY A 475 -18.82 -12.54 -12.34
N ARG A 476 -19.76 -12.95 -11.49
CA ARG A 476 -21.10 -12.34 -11.35
C ARG A 476 -21.14 -10.83 -11.14
N PHE A 477 -20.24 -10.28 -10.31
CA PHE A 477 -20.19 -8.84 -10.04
C PHE A 477 -19.07 -8.12 -10.81
N GLY A 478 -18.09 -8.86 -11.34
CA GLY A 478 -16.96 -8.34 -12.11
C GLY A 478 -17.22 -8.18 -13.61
N ASP A 479 -18.23 -8.83 -14.18
CA ASP A 479 -18.53 -8.76 -15.62
C ASP A 479 -19.56 -7.68 -15.95
N GLY A 480 -19.20 -6.41 -15.73
CA GLY A 480 -20.03 -5.26 -16.12
C GLY A 480 -21.33 -5.08 -15.33
N PHE A 481 -21.51 -5.78 -14.21
CA PHE A 481 -22.71 -5.72 -13.37
C PHE A 481 -23.10 -4.28 -13.02
N TRP A 482 -22.18 -3.50 -12.44
CA TRP A 482 -22.48 -2.14 -11.95
C TRP A 482 -22.82 -1.14 -13.06
N ALA A 483 -22.37 -1.40 -14.29
CA ALA A 483 -22.69 -0.55 -15.43
C ALA A 483 -24.05 -0.89 -16.07
N THR A 484 -24.64 -2.05 -15.75
CA THR A 484 -25.78 -2.61 -16.47
C THR A 484 -26.98 -2.95 -15.58
N VAL A 485 -26.78 -3.14 -14.27
CA VAL A 485 -27.86 -3.40 -13.32
C VAL A 485 -28.80 -2.20 -13.23
N ASP A 486 -30.11 -2.46 -13.14
CA ASP A 486 -31.09 -1.43 -12.80
C ASP A 486 -30.86 -0.98 -11.35
N PRO A 487 -30.39 0.27 -11.09
CA PRO A 487 -30.08 0.72 -9.74
C PRO A 487 -31.32 0.76 -8.84
N TYR A 488 -32.55 0.73 -9.38
CA TYR A 488 -33.79 0.65 -8.61
C TYR A 488 -34.20 -0.79 -8.25
N ARG A 489 -33.44 -1.81 -8.67
CA ARG A 489 -33.79 -3.23 -8.46
C ARG A 489 -32.61 -4.04 -7.93
N LEU A 490 -31.80 -3.42 -7.06
CA LEU A 490 -30.70 -4.12 -6.42
C LEU A 490 -31.23 -5.30 -5.57
N PRO A 491 -30.62 -6.49 -5.64
CA PRO A 491 -31.14 -7.69 -4.99
C PRO A 491 -31.32 -7.51 -3.48
N GLY A 492 -32.45 -7.98 -2.94
CA GLY A 492 -32.77 -7.94 -1.50
C GLY A 492 -33.35 -6.62 -0.99
N THR A 493 -33.28 -5.53 -1.77
CA THR A 493 -33.75 -4.21 -1.31
C THR A 493 -35.28 -4.10 -1.33
N THR A 494 -35.83 -3.26 -0.45
CA THR A 494 -37.24 -2.83 -0.50
C THR A 494 -37.27 -1.32 -0.75
N VAL A 495 -37.63 -0.92 -1.97
CA VAL A 495 -37.47 0.47 -2.42
C VAL A 495 -38.75 1.00 -3.08
N ASP A 496 -38.87 2.32 -3.12
CA ASP A 496 -39.90 3.04 -3.87
C ASP A 496 -39.44 3.27 -5.32
N THR A 497 -40.38 3.37 -6.26
CA THR A 497 -40.15 3.74 -7.66
C THR A 497 -39.89 5.23 -7.87
N ARG A 498 -39.86 6.04 -6.80
CA ARG A 498 -39.57 7.48 -6.89
C ARG A 498 -38.20 7.74 -7.53
N ALA A 499 -38.14 8.73 -8.42
CA ALA A 499 -36.88 9.18 -8.98
C ALA A 499 -35.93 9.68 -7.88
N ARG A 500 -34.67 9.26 -7.95
CA ARG A 500 -33.60 9.67 -7.03
C ARG A 500 -32.70 10.71 -7.68
N ALA A 501 -32.23 11.64 -6.87
CA ALA A 501 -31.20 12.61 -7.25
C ALA A 501 -29.84 12.11 -6.77
N ASP A 502 -28.81 12.34 -7.58
CA ASP A 502 -27.42 12.04 -7.22
C ASP A 502 -26.94 12.98 -6.09
N ILE A 503 -26.06 12.45 -5.24
CA ILE A 503 -25.32 13.26 -4.25
C ILE A 503 -23.86 13.41 -4.70
N GLY A 504 -23.13 14.35 -4.10
CA GLY A 504 -21.68 14.48 -4.36
C GLY A 504 -21.34 15.05 -5.74
N SER A 505 -22.23 15.87 -6.33
CA SER A 505 -22.01 16.54 -7.62
C SER A 505 -21.00 17.71 -7.56
N GLY A 506 -20.55 18.10 -6.37
CA GLY A 506 -19.48 19.09 -6.14
C GLY A 506 -18.09 18.48 -5.97
N ALA A 507 -17.09 19.31 -5.65
CA ALA A 507 -15.76 18.82 -5.29
C ALA A 507 -15.80 18.06 -3.95
N GLY A 508 -15.23 16.85 -3.93
CA GLY A 508 -15.17 15.99 -2.74
C GLY A 508 -16.14 14.81 -2.78
N THR A 509 -16.35 14.17 -1.63
CA THR A 509 -17.29 13.05 -1.46
C THR A 509 -18.46 13.43 -0.55
N GLY A 510 -19.63 12.87 -0.83
CA GLY A 510 -20.83 12.97 -0.02
C GLY A 510 -21.34 11.59 0.37
N THR A 511 -21.89 11.48 1.57
CA THR A 511 -22.48 10.24 2.10
C THR A 511 -23.95 10.43 2.41
N TYR A 512 -24.78 9.43 2.11
CA TYR A 512 -26.14 9.37 2.62
C TYR A 512 -26.21 8.43 3.83
N ARG A 513 -26.58 8.96 5.01
CA ARG A 513 -26.81 8.18 6.23
C ARG A 513 -28.30 8.20 6.56
N PRO A 514 -28.95 7.03 6.68
CA PRO A 514 -30.33 6.99 7.10
C PRO A 514 -30.46 7.32 8.61
N THR A 515 -31.68 7.62 9.06
CA THR A 515 -31.95 8.03 10.45
C THR A 515 -32.19 6.85 11.39
N ASN A 516 -32.34 5.62 10.88
CA ASN A 516 -32.57 4.44 11.71
C ASN A 516 -31.37 4.19 12.64
N ALA A 517 -31.66 3.87 13.89
CA ALA A 517 -30.63 3.58 14.89
C ALA A 517 -30.13 2.13 14.84
N VAL A 518 -30.92 1.23 14.25
CA VAL A 518 -30.72 -0.22 14.33
C VAL A 518 -30.42 -0.78 12.94
N ALA A 519 -29.24 -1.39 12.85
CA ALA A 519 -28.77 -2.29 11.81
C ALA A 519 -27.67 -3.15 12.45
N GLY A 520 -27.54 -4.39 12.01
CA GLY A 520 -26.60 -5.37 12.57
C GLY A 520 -27.16 -6.78 12.53
N GLY A 521 -26.57 -7.67 13.34
CA GLY A 521 -26.97 -9.06 13.50
C GLY A 521 -26.43 -9.65 14.79
N ALA A 522 -26.65 -10.94 15.00
CA ALA A 522 -26.07 -11.69 16.11
C ALA A 522 -25.57 -13.05 15.59
N VAL A 523 -24.49 -13.55 16.19
CA VAL A 523 -23.89 -14.82 15.79
C VAL A 523 -24.12 -15.86 16.87
N LEU A 524 -24.62 -17.04 16.49
CA LEU A 524 -24.66 -18.24 17.32
C LEU A 524 -23.69 -19.29 16.77
N ASP A 525 -22.79 -19.76 17.64
CA ASP A 525 -21.80 -20.82 17.38
C ASP A 525 -20.94 -20.59 16.12
N ALA A 526 -20.64 -19.33 15.80
CA ALA A 526 -19.92 -18.91 14.59
C ALA A 526 -20.54 -19.44 13.27
N ARG A 527 -21.78 -19.92 13.29
CA ARG A 527 -22.38 -20.67 12.15
C ARG A 527 -23.76 -20.15 11.75
N HIS A 528 -24.52 -19.61 12.68
CA HIS A 528 -25.89 -19.15 12.50
C HIS A 528 -26.02 -17.67 12.84
N GLY A 529 -26.92 -16.96 12.15
CA GLY A 529 -27.30 -15.58 12.43
C GLY A 529 -28.13 -14.98 11.31
#